data_AF-A0A2V6XAE8-F1
#
_entry.id   AF-A0A2V6XAE8-F1
#
_cell.length_a   1.000
_cell.length_b   1.000
_cell.length_c   1.000
_cell.angle_alpha   90.00
_cell.angle_beta   90.00
_cell.angle_gamma   90.00
#
_symmetry.space_group_name_H-M   'P 1'
#
loop_
_entity.id
_entity.type
_entity.pdbx_description
1 polymer ?
#
loop_
_entity_poly.entity_id
_entity_poly.type
_entity_poly.pdbx_seq_one_letter_code
_entity_poly.pdbx_strand_id
1 'polypeptide(L)'
;MTAPLPPIPTHVMGSHGFPGWFWTALDKIKAGDYGQTDARETFDDATQLAIRDQERAGVDVICDGEMRRFFFVQTFYAKMEGLEPI
;
A
#
# COMPACT_ATOMS: atom_id res chain seq x y z
N MET A 1 -16.39 19.70 7.98
CA MET A 1 -15.16 20.51 8.16
C MET A 1 -14.23 19.67 9.01
N THR A 2 -12.99 19.45 8.56
CA THR A 2 -11.97 18.72 9.33
C THR A 2 -11.56 19.55 10.55
N ALA A 3 -11.37 18.88 11.70
CA ALA A 3 -10.86 19.52 12.90
C ALA A 3 -9.43 20.06 12.65
N PRO A 4 -9.04 21.19 13.27
CA PRO A 4 -7.67 21.67 13.19
C PRO A 4 -6.70 20.67 13.83
N LEU A 5 -5.52 20.50 13.22
CA LEU A 5 -4.48 19.60 13.72
C LEU A 5 -3.93 20.06 15.08
N PRO A 6 -3.49 19.14 15.95
CA PRO A 6 -2.87 19.50 17.23
C PRO A 6 -1.51 20.18 17.04
N PRO A 7 -1.01 20.89 18.07
CA PRO A 7 0.39 21.30 18.12
C PRO A 7 1.31 20.07 18.04
N ILE A 8 2.21 20.06 17.03
CA ILE A 8 3.08 18.92 16.67
C ILE A 8 2.27 17.70 16.18
N PRO A 9 1.71 17.75 14.96
CA PRO A 9 0.96 16.64 14.41
C PRO A 9 1.87 15.46 14.06
N THR A 10 1.32 14.26 14.17
CA THR A 10 1.96 13.00 13.80
C THR A 10 1.61 12.60 12.36
N HIS A 11 2.59 12.03 11.67
CA HIS A 11 2.44 11.52 10.31
C HIS A 11 3.33 10.29 10.11
N VAL A 12 2.92 9.42 9.19
CA VAL A 12 3.71 8.28 8.73
C VAL A 12 4.42 8.62 7.41
N MET A 13 5.57 8.00 7.14
CA MET A 13 6.35 8.32 5.93
C MET A 13 5.84 7.66 4.64
N GLY A 14 4.94 6.67 4.73
CA GLY A 14 4.51 5.87 3.58
C GLY A 14 4.23 4.43 3.97
N SER A 15 5.07 3.50 3.53
CA SER A 15 4.91 2.05 3.69
C SER A 15 4.45 1.58 5.08
N HIS A 16 3.48 0.66 5.10
CA HIS A 16 3.04 -0.06 6.29
C HIS A 16 3.42 -1.55 6.22
N GLY A 17 3.41 -2.23 7.37
CA GLY A 17 3.70 -3.66 7.43
C GLY A 17 2.65 -4.48 6.66
N PHE A 18 3.11 -5.39 5.80
CA PHE A 18 2.22 -6.31 5.11
C PHE A 18 1.69 -7.38 6.08
N PRO A 19 0.37 -7.64 6.09
CA PRO A 19 -0.16 -8.75 6.86
C PRO A 19 0.29 -10.08 6.25
N GLY A 20 0.43 -11.12 7.07
CA GLY A 20 1.02 -12.40 6.65
C GLY A 20 0.36 -13.03 5.42
N TRP A 21 -0.97 -12.93 5.31
CA TRP A 21 -1.74 -13.45 4.17
C TRP A 21 -1.44 -12.71 2.86
N PHE A 22 -1.00 -11.45 2.94
CA PHE A 22 -0.74 -10.64 1.76
C PHE A 22 0.41 -11.23 0.97
N TRP A 23 1.49 -11.66 1.62
CA TRP A 23 2.62 -12.31 0.96
C TRP A 23 2.21 -13.49 0.07
N THR A 24 1.36 -14.37 0.59
CA THR A 24 0.86 -15.52 -0.18
C THR A 24 -0.09 -15.10 -1.30
N ALA A 25 -0.90 -14.05 -1.09
CA ALA A 25 -1.78 -13.52 -2.13
C ALA A 25 -0.98 -12.87 -3.27
N LEU A 26 0.13 -12.19 -2.96
CA LEU A 26 1.01 -11.59 -3.96
C LEU A 26 1.62 -12.62 -4.90
N ASP A 27 2.06 -13.75 -4.37
CA ASP A 27 2.61 -14.83 -5.20
C ASP A 27 1.56 -15.39 -6.15
N LYS A 28 0.31 -15.50 -5.69
CA LYS A 28 -0.84 -15.95 -6.49
C LYS A 28 -1.27 -14.94 -7.55
N ILE A 29 -1.30 -13.65 -7.22
CA ILE A 29 -1.54 -12.57 -8.17
C ILE A 29 -0.46 -12.57 -9.26
N LYS A 30 0.82 -12.71 -8.90
CA LYS A 30 1.92 -12.79 -9.85
C LYS A 30 1.85 -14.03 -10.76
N ALA A 31 1.38 -15.16 -10.22
CA ALA A 31 1.16 -16.38 -10.99
C ALA A 31 -0.05 -16.29 -11.95
N GLY A 32 -0.87 -15.25 -11.85
CA GLY A 32 -2.10 -15.12 -12.64
C GLY A 32 -3.29 -15.93 -12.10
N ASP A 33 -3.19 -16.42 -10.86
CA ASP A 33 -4.23 -17.23 -10.22
C ASP A 33 -5.43 -16.38 -9.72
N TYR A 34 -5.31 -15.04 -9.77
CA TYR A 34 -6.33 -14.09 -9.33
C TYR A 34 -6.93 -13.37 -10.53
N GLY A 35 -8.27 -13.26 -10.56
CA GLY A 35 -8.95 -12.37 -11.49
C GLY A 35 -8.63 -10.90 -11.18
N GLN A 36 -8.90 -10.02 -12.15
CA GLN A 36 -8.65 -8.58 -11.99
C GLN A 36 -9.38 -8.00 -10.76
N THR A 37 -10.61 -8.44 -10.51
CA THR A 37 -11.40 -8.01 -9.36
C THR A 37 -10.83 -8.54 -8.05
N ASP A 38 -10.41 -9.81 -8.01
CA ASP A 38 -9.85 -10.44 -6.81
C ASP A 38 -8.52 -9.79 -6.41
N ALA A 39 -7.67 -9.48 -7.41
CA ALA A 39 -6.43 -8.74 -7.18
C ALA A 39 -6.72 -7.35 -6.61
N ARG A 40 -7.69 -6.62 -7.19
CA ARG A 40 -8.10 -5.31 -6.69
C ARG A 40 -8.60 -5.37 -5.25
N GLU A 41 -9.51 -6.31 -4.95
CA GLU A 41 -10.05 -6.52 -3.60
C GLU A 41 -8.92 -6.80 -2.59
N THR A 42 -7.98 -7.69 -2.93
CA THR A 42 -6.81 -8.00 -2.09
C THR A 42 -6.02 -6.75 -1.70
N PHE A 43 -5.78 -5.85 -2.66
CA PHE A 43 -5.10 -4.58 -2.40
C PHE A 43 -5.93 -3.61 -1.58
N ASP A 44 -7.23 -3.50 -1.90
CA ASP A 44 -8.16 -2.63 -1.20
C ASP A 44 -8.21 -3.01 0.29
N ASP A 45 -8.33 -4.31 0.58
CA ASP A 45 -8.36 -4.85 1.94
C ASP A 45 -7.06 -4.60 2.70
N ALA A 46 -5.91 -4.80 2.07
CA ALA A 46 -4.62 -4.49 2.67
C ALA A 46 -4.50 -2.99 3.01
N THR A 47 -4.94 -2.10 2.11
CA THR A 47 -4.97 -0.65 2.35
C THR A 47 -5.91 -0.28 3.49
N GLN A 48 -7.10 -0.88 3.55
CA GLN A 48 -8.05 -0.63 4.64
C GLN A 48 -7.48 -1.06 6.00
N LEU A 49 -6.74 -2.17 6.06
CA LEU A 49 -6.06 -2.58 7.30
C LEU A 49 -4.98 -1.57 7.71
N ALA A 50 -4.14 -1.12 6.77
CA ALA A 50 -3.10 -0.13 7.06
C ALA A 50 -3.70 1.20 7.59
N ILE A 51 -4.82 1.64 7.00
CA ILE A 51 -5.56 2.82 7.46
C ILE A 51 -6.10 2.61 8.87
N ARG A 52 -6.79 1.48 9.10
CA ARG A 52 -7.38 1.17 10.42
C ARG A 52 -6.33 1.07 11.52
N ASP A 53 -5.15 0.55 11.24
CA ASP A 53 -4.06 0.50 12.21
C ASP A 53 -3.58 1.91 12.59
N GLN A 54 -3.43 2.81 11.60
CA GLN A 54 -3.02 4.19 11.84
C GLN A 54 -4.09 4.99 12.60
N GLU A 55 -5.38 4.81 12.25
CA GLU A 55 -6.51 5.42 12.97
C GLU A 55 -6.56 4.95 14.43
N ARG A 56 -6.39 3.64 14.66
CA ARG A 56 -6.34 3.06 16.02
C ARG A 56 -5.13 3.54 16.81
N ALA A 57 -4.01 3.82 16.15
CA ALA A 57 -2.82 4.40 16.76
C ALA A 57 -2.96 5.90 17.05
N GLY A 58 -4.00 6.56 16.54
CA GLY A 58 -4.22 8.00 16.73
C GLY A 58 -3.29 8.88 15.89
N VAL A 59 -2.85 8.41 14.72
CA VAL A 59 -2.03 9.20 13.79
C VAL A 59 -2.89 10.32 13.18
N ASP A 60 -2.39 11.57 13.22
CA ASP A 60 -3.15 12.74 12.78
C ASP A 60 -3.31 12.82 11.26
N VAL A 61 -2.24 12.50 10.53
CA VAL A 61 -2.24 12.43 9.06
C VAL A 61 -1.83 11.03 8.65
N ILE A 62 -2.77 10.27 8.11
CA ILE A 62 -2.57 8.88 7.71
C ILE A 62 -2.24 8.75 6.21
N CYS A 63 -1.77 7.59 5.77
CA CYS A 63 -1.60 7.25 4.35
C CYS A 63 -2.15 5.85 4.02
N ASP A 64 -2.12 5.47 2.75
CA ASP A 64 -2.61 4.18 2.24
C ASP A 64 -1.67 2.99 2.53
N GLY A 65 -0.55 3.25 3.22
CA GLY A 65 0.48 2.27 3.54
C GLY A 65 1.26 1.76 2.33
N GLU A 66 1.08 2.34 1.14
CA GLU A 66 1.70 1.91 -0.12
C GLU A 66 1.45 0.43 -0.47
N MET A 67 0.31 -0.13 -0.04
CA MET A 67 -0.03 -1.56 -0.21
C MET A 67 -0.11 -2.02 -1.67
N ARG A 68 -0.27 -1.08 -2.61
CA ARG A 68 -0.30 -1.36 -4.06
C ARG A 68 1.08 -1.30 -4.72
N ARG A 69 2.13 -0.97 -3.97
CA ARG A 69 3.49 -0.85 -4.49
C ARG A 69 4.35 -2.01 -4.01
N PHE A 70 5.00 -2.67 -4.97
CA PHE A 70 5.96 -3.73 -4.71
C PHE A 70 7.36 -3.21 -4.91
N PHE A 71 8.09 -3.05 -3.82
CA PHE A 71 9.43 -2.46 -3.79
C PHE A 71 9.45 -0.98 -4.20
N PHE A 72 10.22 -0.17 -3.48
CA PHE A 72 10.17 1.29 -3.58
C PHE A 72 10.47 1.82 -4.99
N VAL A 73 11.41 1.20 -5.72
CA VAL A 73 11.85 1.69 -7.05
C VAL A 73 11.41 0.80 -8.21
N GLN A 74 11.38 -0.52 -8.02
CA GLN A 74 11.33 -1.49 -9.12
C GLN A 74 10.03 -1.42 -9.94
N THR A 75 8.90 -1.10 -9.30
CA THR A 75 7.62 -0.93 -10.02
C THR A 75 7.58 0.28 -10.94
N PHE A 76 8.47 1.27 -10.76
CA PHE A 76 8.45 2.48 -11.58
C PHE A 76 8.98 2.23 -12.99
N TYR A 77 9.99 1.37 -13.14
CA TYR A 77 10.58 1.06 -14.44
C TYR A 77 9.56 0.44 -15.41
N ALA A 78 8.67 -0.40 -14.91
CA ALA A 78 7.60 -1.01 -15.71
C ALA A 78 6.57 0.01 -16.25
N LYS A 79 6.55 1.24 -15.72
CA LYS A 79 5.67 2.33 -16.16
C LYS A 79 6.37 3.38 -17.01
N MET A 80 7.65 3.17 -17.32
CA MET A 80 8.48 4.08 -18.10
C MET A 80 8.75 3.48 -19.48
N GLU A 81 8.67 4.30 -20.52
CA GLU A 81 9.04 3.93 -21.89
C GLU A 81 10.51 4.29 -22.16
N GLY A 82 11.18 3.55 -23.05
CA GLY A 82 12.56 3.85 -23.50
C GLY A 82 13.68 3.40 -22.57
N LEU A 83 13.42 2.47 -21.65
CA LEU A 83 14.44 1.83 -20.82
C LEU A 83 15.02 0.59 -21.53
N GLU A 84 16.34 0.47 -21.55
CA GLU A 84 17.06 -0.68 -22.09
C GLU A 84 17.81 -1.42 -20.96
N PRO A 85 17.84 -2.78 -20.98
CA PRO A 85 18.71 -3.55 -20.10
C PRO A 85 20.18 -3.20 -20.32
N ILE A 86 20.97 -3.23 -19.25
CA ILE A 86 22.44 -3.10 -19.32
C ILE A 86 23.06 -4.46 -19.59
#